data_AF-A0A6J6U5R7-F1
#
_entry.id   AF-A0A6J6U5R7-F1
#
_cell.length_a   1.000
_cell.length_b   1.000
_cell.length_c   1.000
_cell.angle_alpha   90.00
_cell.angle_beta   90.00
_cell.angle_gamma   90.00
#
_symmetry.space_group_name_H-M   'P 1'
#
loop_
_entity.id
_entity.type
_entity.pdbx_description
1 polymer ?
#
loop_
_entity_poly.entity_id
_entity_poly.type
_entity_poly.pdbx_seq_one_letter_code
_entity_poly.pdbx_strand_id
1 'polypeptide(L)'
;MEILNFASREGSPQRSKNFRAVFGVCLLVSAIALGSTLAANININSGPVEFGQGVAQTTACDSQITVTPGSSFDNSATPSPIPTPSDATGVFQLGTISVSDIDVACDGKIFTIKAYAQSDSTPLELLSGVSEIVVQDTGNDFSAVTGGISVDASDGSAFTVTILVPTLNSSEVYKVTIESGDTVTSYYPSGPQLNVPLSQLTAAGWTPCFENNYTDETTPVSDALNNCTEPYLAVFGRAVGGDTALLLAAAPREDVFTVTAENSPHLANGTYWYYTPFMDGDAQSLGFSPDGVINQSSCDFEQEVGDPTSPYRLCWHISGDVEPTFDDGYRLGIEYNPDVYSGGYLRDIYQHN
;
A
#
# COMPACT_ATOMS: atom_id res chain seq x y z
N MET A 1 63.72 36.92 -7.63
CA MET A 1 62.74 36.90 -8.73
C MET A 1 63.55 36.76 -10.01
N GLU A 2 64.04 35.56 -10.32
CA GLU A 2 63.25 34.40 -10.78
C GLU A 2 62.46 34.80 -12.04
N ILE A 3 63.06 34.59 -13.22
CA ILE A 3 63.22 33.30 -13.93
C ILE A 3 61.93 32.94 -14.67
N LEU A 4 62.01 33.14 -15.99
CA LEU A 4 61.17 32.51 -16.98
C LEU A 4 62.06 31.67 -17.89
N ASN A 5 61.50 30.54 -18.31
CA ASN A 5 61.61 29.94 -19.64
C ASN A 5 62.28 28.55 -19.74
N PHE A 6 61.41 27.61 -20.10
CA PHE A 6 61.56 26.31 -20.74
C PHE A 6 62.81 26.11 -21.63
N ALA A 7 63.32 24.86 -21.65
CA ALA A 7 63.40 24.06 -22.89
C ALA A 7 63.76 22.59 -22.61
N SER A 8 63.22 21.69 -23.42
CA SER A 8 63.55 20.25 -23.47
C SER A 8 64.75 19.99 -24.40
N ARG A 9 65.58 18.97 -24.12
CA ARG A 9 66.06 18.01 -25.15
C ARG A 9 66.87 16.80 -24.63
N GLU A 10 66.46 15.63 -25.14
CA GLU A 10 67.22 14.47 -25.67
C GLU A 10 68.72 14.29 -25.36
N GLY A 11 69.17 13.05 -25.04
CA GLY A 11 70.62 12.81 -24.81
C GLY A 11 71.24 11.40 -24.93
N SER A 12 70.56 10.27 -24.63
CA SER A 12 70.98 8.90 -25.05
C SER A 12 72.38 8.36 -24.54
N PRO A 13 72.91 7.14 -24.87
CA PRO A 13 73.29 6.20 -23.80
C PRO A 13 74.70 5.52 -23.89
N GLN A 14 75.08 4.81 -22.81
CA GLN A 14 76.10 3.74 -22.82
C GLN A 14 75.53 2.51 -22.06
N ARG A 15 75.46 1.26 -22.53
CA ARG A 15 76.11 0.42 -23.56
C ARG A 15 77.19 -0.54 -23.04
N SER A 16 76.74 -1.71 -22.56
CA SER A 16 77.40 -3.02 -22.64
C SER A 16 76.32 -4.01 -23.16
N LYS A 17 76.42 -4.73 -24.29
CA LYS A 17 77.41 -5.74 -24.74
C LYS A 17 77.56 -6.85 -23.68
N ASN A 18 77.17 -8.13 -23.88
CA ASN A 18 76.86 -8.89 -25.10
C ASN A 18 75.45 -9.55 -25.01
N PHE A 19 74.68 -9.91 -26.06
CA PHE A 19 74.89 -10.09 -27.51
C PHE A 19 75.31 -11.50 -28.01
N ARG A 20 74.36 -12.17 -28.70
CA ARG A 20 74.39 -13.47 -29.43
C ARG A 20 74.46 -14.76 -28.59
N ALA A 21 73.80 -15.87 -28.97
CA ALA A 21 72.61 -16.07 -29.85
C ALA A 21 72.21 -17.56 -29.80
N VAL A 22 70.95 -17.89 -29.48
CA VAL A 22 70.23 -19.04 -30.05
C VAL A 22 68.77 -18.63 -30.22
N PHE A 23 68.36 -18.35 -31.46
CA PHE A 23 66.95 -18.29 -31.83
C PHE A 23 66.48 -19.73 -32.07
N GLY A 24 65.43 -20.16 -31.37
CA GLY A 24 64.82 -21.47 -31.55
C GLY A 24 63.60 -21.63 -30.64
N VAL A 25 62.45 -21.94 -31.24
CA VAL A 25 61.14 -22.06 -30.58
C VAL A 25 60.50 -20.72 -30.19
N CYS A 26 59.94 -20.05 -31.20
CA CYS A 26 58.64 -19.39 -31.02
C CYS A 26 57.57 -20.44 -30.66
N LEU A 27 56.43 -19.99 -30.12
CA LEU A 27 55.26 -20.81 -29.72
C LEU A 27 55.48 -21.71 -28.50
N LEU A 28 55.35 -21.11 -27.29
CA LEU A 28 54.31 -21.45 -26.31
C LEU A 28 54.43 -20.55 -25.05
N VAL A 29 53.32 -20.38 -24.33
CA VAL A 29 53.18 -19.63 -23.05
C VAL A 29 53.36 -18.10 -23.14
N SER A 30 52.51 -17.48 -23.95
CA SER A 30 52.04 -16.11 -23.66
C SER A 30 51.00 -16.14 -22.53
N ALA A 31 50.89 -15.05 -21.76
CA ALA A 31 49.87 -14.80 -20.73
C ALA A 31 49.93 -15.64 -19.43
N ILE A 32 50.84 -15.24 -18.52
CA ILE A 32 50.48 -15.20 -17.09
C ILE A 32 49.83 -13.83 -16.86
N ALA A 33 48.55 -13.73 -17.17
CA ALA A 33 47.72 -12.63 -16.69
C ALA A 33 47.26 -12.96 -15.26
N LEU A 34 47.32 -11.97 -14.36
CA LEU A 34 46.78 -12.10 -13.02
C LEU A 34 45.26 -12.25 -13.10
N GLY A 35 44.77 -13.47 -12.94
CA GLY A 35 43.36 -13.81 -13.02
C GLY A 35 43.01 -14.95 -12.07
N SER A 36 42.55 -14.59 -10.88
CA SER A 36 41.93 -15.51 -9.93
C SER A 36 40.55 -15.00 -9.53
N THR A 37 39.71 -14.71 -10.52
CA THR A 37 38.26 -14.92 -10.35
C THR A 37 38.06 -16.42 -10.19
N LEU A 38 37.84 -16.87 -8.94
CA LEU A 38 37.45 -18.25 -8.66
C LEU A 38 36.01 -18.45 -9.14
N ALA A 39 35.85 -18.67 -10.45
CA ALA A 39 34.59 -19.10 -11.03
C ALA A 39 34.35 -20.55 -10.58
N ALA A 40 33.55 -20.72 -9.54
CA ALA A 40 33.04 -22.03 -9.16
C ALA A 40 32.21 -22.56 -10.34
N ASN A 41 32.63 -23.70 -10.91
CA ASN A 41 31.87 -24.38 -11.95
C ASN A 41 30.64 -25.03 -11.32
N ILE A 42 29.52 -24.28 -11.28
CA ILE A 42 28.23 -24.78 -10.83
C ILE A 42 27.69 -25.73 -11.90
N ASN A 43 28.03 -27.01 -11.77
CA ASN A 43 27.45 -28.09 -12.55
C ASN A 43 26.04 -28.40 -12.02
N ILE A 44 25.05 -27.65 -12.48
CA ILE A 44 23.63 -27.98 -12.29
C ILE A 44 23.13 -28.72 -13.54
N ASN A 45 22.84 -30.01 -13.35
CA ASN A 45 22.02 -30.90 -14.18
C ASN A 45 22.25 -30.91 -15.70
N SER A 46 23.03 -31.89 -16.16
CA SER A 46 23.09 -32.32 -17.57
C SER A 46 21.93 -33.26 -17.96
N GLY A 47 20.69 -32.84 -17.74
CA GLY A 47 19.48 -33.63 -18.06
C GLY A 47 18.23 -32.76 -18.13
N PRO A 48 17.12 -33.25 -18.73
CA PRO A 48 15.88 -32.48 -18.83
C PRO A 48 15.35 -32.11 -17.44
N VAL A 49 15.23 -30.82 -17.17
CA VAL A 49 14.56 -30.31 -15.96
C VAL A 49 13.06 -30.20 -16.22
N GLU A 50 12.33 -31.26 -15.89
CA GLU A 50 10.87 -31.22 -15.80
C GLU A 50 10.48 -30.43 -14.53
N PHE A 51 10.24 -29.12 -14.70
CA PHE A 51 9.60 -28.30 -13.69
C PHE A 51 8.13 -28.73 -13.57
N GLY A 52 7.76 -29.32 -12.43
CA GLY A 52 6.36 -29.59 -12.15
C GLY A 52 6.12 -30.60 -11.04
N GLN A 53 6.13 -30.16 -9.79
CA GLN A 53 5.07 -30.46 -8.81
C GLN A 53 4.96 -29.29 -7.81
N GLY A 54 3.92 -28.46 -7.93
CA GLY A 54 3.40 -27.73 -6.77
C GLY A 54 3.63 -26.21 -6.62
N VAL A 55 3.98 -25.46 -7.66
CA VAL A 55 3.62 -24.03 -7.74
C VAL A 55 3.13 -23.75 -9.15
N ALA A 56 1.82 -23.56 -9.31
CA ALA A 56 1.30 -22.87 -10.48
C ALA A 56 1.63 -21.40 -10.28
N GLN A 57 2.79 -20.97 -10.77
CA GLN A 57 3.10 -19.55 -10.87
C GLN A 57 2.12 -18.99 -11.90
N THR A 58 1.04 -18.38 -11.44
CA THR A 58 0.08 -17.66 -12.28
C THR A 58 0.78 -16.40 -12.75
N THR A 59 1.58 -16.55 -13.81
CA THR A 59 2.06 -15.44 -14.63
C THR A 59 0.88 -14.52 -14.88
N ALA A 60 1.12 -13.22 -14.83
CA ALA A 60 0.11 -12.28 -15.24
C ALA A 60 -0.41 -12.59 -16.66
N CYS A 61 -1.59 -12.07 -16.95
CA CYS A 61 -2.25 -12.06 -18.25
C CYS A 61 -1.33 -11.62 -19.39
N ASP A 62 -0.28 -10.84 -19.09
CA ASP A 62 0.86 -10.59 -19.96
C ASP A 62 2.16 -11.25 -19.42
N SER A 63 2.95 -11.74 -20.38
CA SER A 63 4.30 -12.28 -20.25
C SER A 63 5.42 -11.26 -19.98
N GLN A 64 5.20 -9.95 -20.17
CA GLN A 64 6.27 -8.92 -20.13
C GLN A 64 5.99 -7.72 -19.21
N ILE A 65 5.09 -7.84 -18.21
CA ILE A 65 4.84 -6.76 -17.24
C ILE A 65 6.12 -6.37 -16.49
N THR A 66 6.42 -5.07 -16.48
CA THR A 66 7.49 -4.47 -15.67
C THR A 66 6.92 -4.00 -14.33
N VAL A 67 7.55 -4.38 -13.22
CA VAL A 67 7.22 -3.88 -11.86
C VAL A 67 8.42 -3.16 -11.28
N THR A 68 8.24 -1.89 -10.93
CA THR A 68 9.27 -0.99 -10.38
C THR A 68 8.86 -0.47 -9.00
N PRO A 69 9.44 -1.01 -7.91
CA PRO A 69 9.26 -0.47 -6.56
C PRO A 69 9.96 0.89 -6.41
N GLY A 70 9.31 1.85 -5.76
CA GLY A 70 9.84 3.17 -5.43
C GLY A 70 9.84 3.43 -3.92
N SER A 71 10.87 4.13 -3.44
CA SER A 71 11.01 4.48 -2.02
C SER A 71 10.56 5.91 -1.73
N SER A 72 9.73 6.11 -0.71
CA SER A 72 9.55 7.41 -0.04
C SER A 72 10.58 7.59 1.08
N PHE A 73 10.82 8.83 1.49
CA PHE A 73 11.66 9.15 2.65
C PHE A 73 10.85 9.91 3.69
N ASP A 74 10.73 9.33 4.89
CA ASP A 74 10.12 9.98 6.05
C ASP A 74 11.23 10.40 7.02
N ASN A 75 11.34 11.71 7.27
CA ASN A 75 12.34 12.30 8.16
C ASN A 75 12.00 12.21 9.66
N SER A 76 10.78 11.78 10.00
CA SER A 76 10.23 11.65 11.34
C SER A 76 10.13 10.19 11.80
N ALA A 77 9.91 9.25 10.86
CA ALA A 77 9.95 7.81 11.14
C ALA A 77 11.27 7.38 11.79
N THR A 78 11.18 6.38 12.66
CA THR A 78 12.33 5.71 13.28
C THR A 78 12.58 4.36 12.59
N PRO A 79 13.84 3.98 12.30
CA PRO A 79 14.13 2.71 11.64
C PRO A 79 13.72 1.52 12.51
N SER A 80 13.21 0.45 11.89
CA SER A 80 13.06 -0.85 12.54
C SER A 80 14.13 -1.83 12.02
N PRO A 81 14.85 -2.57 12.88
CA PRO A 81 14.87 -2.48 14.34
C PRO A 81 15.53 -1.17 14.83
N ILE A 82 15.00 -0.62 15.93
CA ILE A 82 15.42 0.68 16.48
C ILE A 82 16.94 0.68 16.79
N PRO A 83 17.74 1.52 16.12
CA PRO A 83 19.16 1.67 16.45
C PRO A 83 19.30 2.36 17.81
N THR A 84 20.34 1.99 18.56
CA THR A 84 20.70 2.67 19.82
C THR A 84 21.94 3.56 19.58
N PRO A 85 21.92 4.86 19.92
CA PRO A 85 20.83 5.61 20.57
C PRO A 85 19.61 5.83 19.67
N SER A 86 18.43 5.86 20.30
CA SER A 86 17.08 5.92 19.69
C SER A 86 16.72 7.26 19.02
N ASP A 87 17.71 8.13 18.80
CA ASP A 87 17.53 9.49 18.28
C ASP A 87 17.67 9.54 16.76
N ALA A 88 17.83 8.39 16.10
CA ALA A 88 17.90 8.28 14.65
C ALA A 88 16.49 8.29 14.05
N THR A 89 16.13 9.42 13.43
CA THR A 89 14.99 9.52 12.52
C THR A 89 15.47 9.55 11.06
N GLY A 90 14.58 9.28 10.11
CA GLY A 90 14.93 9.21 8.69
C GLY A 90 14.95 7.78 8.17
N VAL A 91 13.90 7.38 7.47
CA VAL A 91 13.71 6.03 6.94
C VAL A 91 13.34 6.09 5.46
N PHE A 92 13.90 5.21 4.65
CA PHE A 92 13.39 4.91 3.32
C PHE A 92 12.39 3.75 3.40
N GLN A 93 11.14 4.02 3.08
CA GLN A 93 10.05 3.05 3.10
C GLN A 93 9.58 2.77 1.67
N LEU A 94 8.99 1.59 1.42
CA LEU A 94 8.33 1.30 0.15
C LEU A 94 7.12 2.24 0.03
N GLY A 95 7.22 3.25 -0.83
CA GLY A 95 6.20 4.30 -0.98
C GLY A 95 5.36 4.14 -2.24
N THR A 96 5.94 3.62 -3.32
CA THR A 96 5.23 3.42 -4.59
C THR A 96 5.55 2.07 -5.24
N ILE A 97 4.64 1.59 -6.09
CA ILE A 97 4.87 0.47 -6.99
C ILE A 97 4.32 0.87 -8.36
N SER A 98 5.21 1.16 -9.31
CA SER A 98 4.83 1.41 -10.70
C SER A 98 4.82 0.11 -11.48
N VAL A 99 3.73 -0.13 -12.21
CA VAL A 99 3.52 -1.28 -13.09
C VAL A 99 3.33 -0.75 -14.50
N SER A 100 4.08 -1.28 -15.47
CA SER A 100 4.01 -0.88 -16.88
C SER A 100 4.11 -2.08 -17.81
N ASP A 101 3.93 -1.82 -19.10
CA ASP A 101 3.99 -2.83 -20.15
C ASP A 101 2.90 -3.91 -19.93
N ILE A 102 1.67 -3.45 -19.71
CA ILE A 102 0.47 -4.29 -19.57
C ILE A 102 -0.21 -4.43 -20.95
N ASP A 103 -0.23 -5.63 -21.52
CA ASP A 103 -0.99 -5.95 -22.74
C ASP A 103 -2.52 -6.03 -22.49
N VAL A 104 -3.30 -5.73 -23.54
CA VAL A 104 -4.78 -5.79 -23.55
C VAL A 104 -5.38 -7.18 -23.26
N ALA A 105 -4.58 -8.24 -23.24
CA ALA A 105 -4.98 -9.53 -22.67
C ALA A 105 -5.31 -9.45 -21.16
N CYS A 106 -4.93 -8.36 -20.49
CA CYS A 106 -5.23 -8.05 -19.09
C CYS A 106 -6.54 -7.30 -18.85
N ASP A 107 -7.24 -6.82 -19.89
CA ASP A 107 -8.50 -6.08 -19.75
C ASP A 107 -9.48 -6.81 -18.80
N GLY A 108 -9.92 -6.12 -17.74
CA GLY A 108 -10.89 -6.66 -16.78
C GLY A 108 -10.31 -7.66 -15.76
N LYS A 109 -8.99 -7.84 -15.69
CA LYS A 109 -8.32 -8.67 -14.68
C LYS A 109 -8.10 -7.91 -13.38
N ILE A 110 -7.75 -8.63 -12.32
CA ILE A 110 -7.16 -8.04 -11.11
C ILE A 110 -5.67 -8.31 -11.08
N PHE A 111 -4.91 -7.37 -10.53
CA PHE A 111 -3.49 -7.47 -10.25
C PHE A 111 -3.27 -7.56 -8.74
N THR A 112 -2.77 -8.71 -8.30
CA THR A 112 -2.36 -8.99 -6.92
C THR A 112 -0.86 -8.72 -6.79
N ILE A 113 -0.49 -7.78 -5.92
CA ILE A 113 0.89 -7.34 -5.69
C ILE A 113 1.31 -7.69 -4.26
N LYS A 114 2.46 -8.35 -4.12
CA LYS A 114 3.02 -8.84 -2.85
C LYS A 114 4.51 -8.55 -2.75
N ALA A 115 5.00 -8.18 -1.57
CA ALA A 115 6.42 -8.02 -1.28
C ALA A 115 6.93 -9.17 -0.40
N TYR A 116 8.21 -9.54 -0.53
CA TYR A 116 8.84 -10.63 0.23
C TYR A 116 10.26 -10.27 0.66
N ALA A 117 10.65 -10.76 1.84
CA ALA A 117 12.04 -10.80 2.29
C ALA A 117 12.84 -11.89 1.55
N GLN A 118 14.16 -11.90 1.72
CA GLN A 118 15.08 -12.73 0.91
C GLN A 118 14.86 -14.25 1.00
N SER A 119 14.37 -14.74 2.14
CA SER A 119 14.26 -16.17 2.44
C SER A 119 12.89 -16.59 2.96
N ASP A 120 11.89 -15.70 2.88
CA ASP A 120 10.54 -15.97 3.38
C ASP A 120 9.56 -16.22 2.22
N SER A 121 8.63 -17.15 2.43
CA SER A 121 7.47 -17.39 1.57
C SER A 121 6.21 -16.66 2.04
N THR A 122 6.27 -16.03 3.21
CA THR A 122 5.23 -15.17 3.78
C THR A 122 5.36 -13.78 3.16
N PRO A 123 4.27 -13.20 2.60
CA PRO A 123 4.29 -11.81 2.14
C PRO A 123 4.51 -10.85 3.31
N LEU A 124 5.29 -9.80 3.07
CA LEU A 124 5.46 -8.67 3.98
C LEU A 124 4.19 -7.83 4.01
N GLU A 125 3.86 -7.24 5.16
CA GLU A 125 2.88 -6.15 5.22
C GLU A 125 3.43 -4.94 4.44
N LEU A 126 2.70 -4.51 3.42
CA LEU A 126 3.03 -3.38 2.55
C LEU A 126 2.61 -2.06 3.20
N LEU A 127 1.47 -2.10 3.88
CA LEU A 127 0.93 -1.10 4.80
C LEU A 127 0.27 -1.83 5.99
N SER A 128 -0.06 -1.09 7.05
CA SER A 128 -0.50 -1.63 8.35
C SER A 128 -1.60 -2.71 8.22
N GLY A 129 -1.29 -3.97 8.55
CA GLY A 129 -2.25 -5.08 8.49
C GLY A 129 -2.63 -5.56 7.08
N VAL A 130 -1.92 -5.12 6.03
CA VAL A 130 -2.21 -5.46 4.62
C VAL A 130 -0.96 -6.02 3.94
N SER A 131 -0.98 -7.32 3.67
CA SER A 131 0.12 -8.05 3.00
C SER A 131 -0.10 -8.28 1.50
N GLU A 132 -1.19 -7.75 0.95
CA GLU A 132 -1.58 -7.86 -0.45
C GLU A 132 -2.24 -6.56 -0.96
N ILE A 133 -1.69 -6.00 -2.03
CA ILE A 133 -2.31 -4.88 -2.75
C ILE A 133 -3.02 -5.44 -3.99
N VAL A 134 -4.31 -5.16 -4.11
CA VAL A 134 -5.13 -5.53 -5.27
C VAL A 134 -5.53 -4.27 -6.04
N VAL A 135 -5.27 -4.28 -7.34
CA VAL A 135 -5.69 -3.26 -8.30
C VAL A 135 -6.54 -3.94 -9.38
N GLN A 136 -7.69 -3.38 -9.74
CA GLN A 136 -8.52 -3.90 -10.81
C GLN A 136 -8.32 -3.11 -12.09
N ASP A 137 -8.11 -3.84 -13.19
CA ASP A 137 -8.21 -3.33 -14.54
C ASP A 137 -9.69 -3.20 -14.93
N THR A 138 -10.10 -2.02 -15.39
CA THR A 138 -11.47 -1.73 -15.86
C THR A 138 -11.60 -1.71 -17.39
N GLY A 139 -10.52 -2.08 -18.10
CA GLY A 139 -10.37 -2.16 -19.55
C GLY A 139 -9.86 -0.88 -20.21
N ASN A 140 -9.86 0.26 -19.50
CA ASN A 140 -9.26 1.53 -19.97
C ASN A 140 -8.59 2.34 -18.84
N ASP A 141 -8.70 1.87 -17.59
CA ASP A 141 -8.30 2.57 -16.36
C ASP A 141 -8.12 1.56 -15.22
N PHE A 142 -7.43 1.94 -14.15
CA PHE A 142 -7.12 1.07 -13.02
C PHE A 142 -7.70 1.60 -11.70
N SER A 143 -8.43 0.75 -10.97
CA SER A 143 -9.03 1.11 -9.67
C SER A 143 -8.38 0.36 -8.50
N ALA A 144 -8.30 1.04 -7.35
CA ALA A 144 -7.84 0.43 -6.11
C ALA A 144 -8.92 -0.54 -5.56
N VAL A 145 -8.55 -1.79 -5.33
CA VAL A 145 -9.40 -2.80 -4.63
C VAL A 145 -8.89 -3.07 -3.21
N THR A 146 -7.62 -2.78 -2.96
CA THR A 146 -7.06 -2.55 -1.61
C THR A 146 -7.17 -1.07 -1.25
N GLY A 147 -7.47 -0.78 0.00
CA GLY A 147 -7.53 0.57 0.59
C GLY A 147 -6.22 1.00 1.24
N GLY A 148 -6.15 2.24 1.71
CA GLY A 148 -4.90 2.83 2.21
C GLY A 148 -3.86 3.12 1.12
N ILE A 149 -4.26 3.04 -0.15
CA ILE A 149 -3.47 3.35 -1.34
C ILE A 149 -4.23 4.32 -2.26
N SER A 150 -3.51 5.01 -3.13
CA SER A 150 -4.05 5.59 -4.36
C SER A 150 -3.46 4.89 -5.58
N VAL A 151 -4.19 4.92 -6.69
CA VAL A 151 -3.77 4.42 -8.00
C VAL A 151 -3.83 5.59 -8.98
N ASP A 152 -2.73 5.85 -9.66
CA ASP A 152 -2.62 6.82 -10.76
C ASP A 152 -2.37 6.05 -12.07
N ALA A 153 -3.07 6.40 -13.14
CA ALA A 153 -3.11 5.65 -14.40
C ALA A 153 -3.20 6.61 -15.60
N SER A 154 -2.45 6.31 -16.67
CA SER A 154 -2.31 7.22 -17.82
C SER A 154 -3.08 6.81 -19.08
N ASP A 155 -3.23 5.50 -19.33
CA ASP A 155 -3.64 4.99 -20.65
C ASP A 155 -4.11 3.51 -20.68
N GLY A 156 -4.32 2.89 -19.51
CA GLY A 156 -4.68 1.47 -19.42
C GLY A 156 -3.53 0.48 -19.66
N SER A 157 -2.31 0.93 -19.96
CA SER A 157 -1.12 0.07 -20.12
C SER A 157 -0.11 0.17 -18.96
N ALA A 158 -0.34 1.11 -18.04
CA ALA A 158 0.45 1.32 -16.85
C ALA A 158 -0.36 1.96 -15.70
N PHE A 159 0.03 1.65 -14.46
CA PHE A 159 -0.46 2.32 -13.26
C PHE A 159 0.66 2.47 -12.22
N THR A 160 0.53 3.44 -11.33
CA THR A 160 1.37 3.58 -10.14
C THR A 160 0.52 3.55 -8.89
N VAL A 161 0.77 2.55 -8.05
CA VAL A 161 0.26 2.52 -6.68
C VAL A 161 1.10 3.46 -5.83
N THR A 162 0.46 4.33 -5.06
CA THR A 162 1.10 5.08 -3.96
C THR A 162 0.50 4.60 -2.64
N ILE A 163 1.36 4.20 -1.71
CA ILE A 163 0.95 3.84 -0.35
C ILE A 163 0.84 5.13 0.45
N LEU A 164 -0.34 5.41 1.02
CA LEU A 164 -0.62 6.70 1.68
C LEU A 164 0.17 6.85 2.98
N VAL A 165 0.24 5.76 3.75
CA VAL A 165 0.97 5.69 5.03
C VAL A 165 1.87 4.45 5.00
N PRO A 166 3.06 4.56 4.39
CA PRO A 166 3.96 3.43 4.25
C PRO A 166 4.56 3.04 5.61
N THR A 167 4.66 1.73 5.85
CA THR A 167 5.23 1.17 7.08
C THR A 167 6.45 0.30 6.82
N LEU A 168 6.52 -0.35 5.65
CA LEU A 168 7.57 -1.29 5.26
C LEU A 168 8.87 -0.59 4.86
N ASN A 169 10.00 -0.93 5.50
CA ASN A 169 11.30 -0.38 5.13
C ASN A 169 11.72 -0.89 3.74
N SER A 170 12.20 -0.02 2.86
CA SER A 170 12.66 -0.43 1.52
C SER A 170 13.81 -1.45 1.56
N SER A 171 14.58 -1.50 2.66
CA SER A 171 15.65 -2.47 2.87
C SER A 171 15.18 -3.89 3.18
N GLU A 172 13.91 -4.09 3.55
CA GLU A 172 13.32 -5.40 3.84
C GLU A 172 12.75 -6.06 2.58
N VAL A 173 12.42 -5.26 1.56
CA VAL A 173 11.90 -5.71 0.27
C VAL A 173 13.03 -6.33 -0.57
N TYR A 174 13.05 -7.65 -0.67
CA TYR A 174 13.96 -8.37 -1.57
C TYR A 174 13.34 -8.64 -2.95
N LYS A 175 12.03 -8.88 -2.98
CA LYS A 175 11.27 -9.23 -4.19
C LYS A 175 9.86 -8.67 -4.10
N VAL A 176 9.39 -8.03 -5.16
CA VAL A 176 7.96 -7.78 -5.39
C VAL A 176 7.48 -8.74 -6.47
N THR A 177 6.29 -9.30 -6.31
CA THR A 177 5.61 -10.13 -7.30
C THR A 177 4.31 -9.49 -7.72
N ILE A 178 3.92 -9.71 -8.97
CA ILE A 178 2.59 -9.42 -9.49
C ILE A 178 2.00 -10.69 -10.09
N GLU A 179 0.73 -10.95 -9.79
CA GLU A 179 -0.06 -12.08 -10.28
C GLU A 179 -1.38 -11.53 -10.82
N SER A 180 -1.93 -12.09 -11.91
CA SER A 180 -3.25 -11.67 -12.41
C SER A 180 -4.33 -12.71 -12.14
N GLY A 181 -5.49 -12.26 -11.68
CA GLY A 181 -6.69 -13.08 -11.50
C GLY A 181 -7.85 -12.69 -12.42
N ASP A 182 -8.85 -13.56 -12.52
CA ASP A 182 -10.19 -13.15 -12.96
C ASP A 182 -10.83 -12.18 -11.94
N THR A 183 -11.94 -11.55 -12.32
CA THR A 183 -12.65 -10.60 -11.45
C THR A 183 -13.00 -11.19 -10.08
N VAL A 184 -12.92 -10.35 -9.04
CA VAL A 184 -13.14 -10.76 -7.66
C VAL A 184 -14.57 -11.26 -7.46
N THR A 185 -14.76 -12.58 -7.28
CA THR A 185 -16.04 -13.18 -6.89
C THR A 185 -16.27 -13.20 -5.38
N SER A 186 -15.26 -12.82 -4.60
CA SER A 186 -15.27 -12.71 -3.13
C SER A 186 -14.57 -11.42 -2.68
N TYR A 187 -15.26 -10.27 -2.80
CA TYR A 187 -14.70 -8.96 -2.46
C TYR A 187 -14.95 -8.65 -0.98
N TYR A 188 -13.91 -8.80 -0.16
CA TYR A 188 -13.85 -8.27 1.20
C TYR A 188 -12.96 -7.03 1.18
N PRO A 189 -13.51 -5.81 1.31
CA PRO A 189 -12.71 -4.58 1.31
C PRO A 189 -11.71 -4.60 2.46
N SER A 190 -10.44 -4.30 2.18
CA SER A 190 -9.38 -4.12 3.19
C SER A 190 -8.85 -2.70 3.09
N GLY A 191 -8.64 -2.03 4.23
CA GLY A 191 -8.30 -0.60 4.29
C GLY A 191 -9.45 0.33 3.84
N PRO A 192 -9.32 1.66 4.05
CA PRO A 192 -10.29 2.63 3.52
C PRO A 192 -10.18 2.80 2.00
N GLN A 193 -11.31 2.78 1.30
CA GLN A 193 -11.43 2.76 -0.16
C GLN A 193 -12.42 3.84 -0.65
N LEU A 194 -12.13 4.45 -1.79
CA LEU A 194 -12.94 5.52 -2.39
C LEU A 194 -13.77 5.02 -3.57
N ASN A 195 -14.97 5.59 -3.74
CA ASN A 195 -15.83 5.43 -4.91
C ASN A 195 -16.16 3.97 -5.28
N VAL A 196 -16.41 3.11 -4.29
CA VAL A 196 -16.75 1.70 -4.48
C VAL A 196 -18.20 1.57 -4.95
N PRO A 197 -18.50 0.98 -6.13
CA PRO A 197 -19.87 0.79 -6.59
C PRO A 197 -20.66 -0.16 -5.67
N LEU A 198 -21.91 0.18 -5.32
CA LEU A 198 -22.76 -0.72 -4.52
C LEU A 198 -23.09 -2.03 -5.27
N SER A 199 -23.01 -2.01 -6.61
CA SER A 199 -23.09 -3.21 -7.45
C SER A 199 -21.94 -4.20 -7.20
N GLN A 200 -20.75 -3.72 -6.85
CA GLN A 200 -19.60 -4.56 -6.51
C GLN A 200 -19.78 -5.24 -5.15
N LEU A 201 -20.24 -4.49 -4.14
CA LEU A 201 -20.58 -5.03 -2.81
C LEU A 201 -21.70 -6.09 -2.92
N THR A 202 -22.81 -5.75 -3.59
CA THR A 202 -23.96 -6.66 -3.70
C THR A 202 -23.67 -7.89 -4.57
N ALA A 203 -22.86 -7.77 -5.63
CA ALA A 203 -22.40 -8.92 -6.41
C ALA A 203 -21.49 -9.86 -5.59
N ALA A 204 -20.75 -9.31 -4.62
CA ALA A 204 -19.92 -10.05 -3.68
C ALA A 204 -20.68 -10.55 -2.44
N GLY A 205 -22.01 -10.41 -2.37
CA GLY A 205 -22.85 -10.97 -1.30
C GLY A 205 -23.15 -10.05 -0.12
N TRP A 206 -22.64 -8.82 -0.10
CA TRP A 206 -22.92 -7.85 0.96
C TRP A 206 -24.38 -7.38 0.90
N THR A 207 -25.01 -7.23 2.06
CA THR A 207 -26.43 -6.82 2.19
C THR A 207 -26.59 -5.64 3.15
N PRO A 208 -27.49 -4.68 2.88
CA PRO A 208 -27.74 -3.57 3.80
C PRO A 208 -28.32 -4.05 5.13
N CYS A 209 -27.84 -3.48 6.24
CA CYS A 209 -28.36 -3.74 7.58
C CYS A 209 -28.67 -2.46 8.37
N PHE A 210 -28.03 -1.34 8.03
CA PHE A 210 -28.33 -0.02 8.59
C PHE A 210 -28.22 1.06 7.51
N GLU A 211 -29.17 2.00 7.49
CA GLU A 211 -29.18 3.20 6.66
C GLU A 211 -29.84 4.33 7.49
N ASN A 212 -29.16 5.46 7.68
CA ASN A 212 -29.83 6.69 8.11
C ASN A 212 -29.18 7.93 7.46
N ASN A 213 -29.82 9.10 7.57
CA ASN A 213 -29.28 10.33 7.00
C ASN A 213 -28.16 10.91 7.89
N TYR A 214 -27.19 11.60 7.31
CA TYR A 214 -26.13 12.29 8.06
C TYR A 214 -26.66 13.32 9.06
N THR A 215 -27.82 13.93 8.81
CA THR A 215 -28.48 14.90 9.72
C THR A 215 -29.60 14.27 10.57
N ASP A 216 -29.60 12.95 10.73
CA ASP A 216 -30.51 12.28 11.66
C ASP A 216 -29.85 12.15 13.04
N GLU A 217 -30.28 13.05 13.93
CA GLU A 217 -29.91 13.17 15.34
C GLU A 217 -30.72 12.22 16.26
N THR A 218 -31.63 11.40 15.71
CA THR A 218 -32.67 10.71 16.50
C THR A 218 -32.56 9.19 16.54
N THR A 219 -31.91 8.57 15.56
CA THR A 219 -31.75 7.11 15.55
C THR A 219 -30.69 6.66 16.57
N PRO A 220 -31.04 5.75 17.49
CA PRO A 220 -30.08 5.15 18.43
C PRO A 220 -28.96 4.41 17.70
N VAL A 221 -27.73 4.53 18.17
CA VAL A 221 -26.59 3.72 17.67
C VAL A 221 -26.85 2.23 17.89
N SER A 222 -27.64 1.88 18.91
CA SER A 222 -28.10 0.52 19.18
C SER A 222 -28.89 -0.10 18.01
N ASP A 223 -29.54 0.68 17.15
CA ASP A 223 -30.23 0.15 15.96
C ASP A 223 -29.22 -0.43 14.96
N ALA A 224 -28.08 0.22 14.76
CA ALA A 224 -26.98 -0.33 13.96
C ALA A 224 -26.44 -1.62 14.58
N LEU A 225 -26.18 -1.64 15.90
CA LEU A 225 -25.69 -2.84 16.60
C LEU A 225 -26.68 -4.01 16.56
N ASN A 226 -27.99 -3.74 16.59
CA ASN A 226 -29.05 -4.74 16.64
C ASN A 226 -29.43 -5.29 15.25
N ASN A 227 -29.35 -4.46 14.19
CA ASN A 227 -29.73 -4.85 12.84
C ASN A 227 -28.54 -5.45 12.05
N CYS A 228 -27.34 -4.94 12.28
CA CYS A 228 -26.11 -5.47 11.69
C CYS A 228 -25.54 -6.54 12.61
N THR A 229 -25.82 -7.82 12.31
CA THR A 229 -25.52 -8.97 13.17
C THR A 229 -24.54 -9.98 12.58
N GLU A 230 -24.31 -9.96 11.27
CA GLU A 230 -23.39 -10.91 10.62
C GLU A 230 -21.91 -10.62 11.00
N PRO A 231 -21.01 -11.62 10.88
CA PRO A 231 -19.61 -11.52 11.28
C PRO A 231 -18.78 -10.36 10.70
N TYR A 232 -19.09 -9.89 9.48
CA TYR A 232 -18.33 -8.85 8.79
C TYR A 232 -19.21 -7.66 8.44
N LEU A 233 -18.69 -6.44 8.66
CA LEU A 233 -19.38 -5.19 8.34
C LEU A 233 -18.54 -4.34 7.38
N ALA A 234 -19.22 -3.69 6.43
CA ALA A 234 -18.70 -2.63 5.59
C ALA A 234 -19.43 -1.34 5.96
N VAL A 235 -18.70 -0.38 6.52
CA VAL A 235 -19.21 0.92 6.98
C VAL A 235 -18.80 1.97 5.96
N PHE A 236 -19.76 2.78 5.49
CA PHE A 236 -19.49 3.77 4.45
C PHE A 236 -20.45 4.95 4.44
N GLY A 237 -20.01 6.04 3.81
CA GLY A 237 -20.88 7.15 3.44
C GLY A 237 -21.14 7.20 1.93
N ARG A 238 -22.35 7.59 1.53
CA ARG A 238 -22.72 7.86 0.13
C ARG A 238 -23.67 9.04 -0.01
N ALA A 239 -23.80 9.56 -1.22
CA ALA A 239 -24.81 10.56 -1.53
C ALA A 239 -26.23 9.96 -1.52
N VAL A 240 -27.22 10.72 -1.07
CA VAL A 240 -28.65 10.36 -1.12
C VAL A 240 -29.06 10.08 -2.57
N GLY A 241 -29.60 8.89 -2.83
CA GLY A 241 -29.98 8.45 -4.17
C GLY A 241 -28.81 8.03 -5.07
N GLY A 242 -27.57 8.07 -4.58
CA GLY A 242 -26.39 7.53 -5.25
C GLY A 242 -26.25 6.01 -5.09
N ASP A 243 -25.54 5.40 -6.04
CA ASP A 243 -25.26 3.97 -6.18
C ASP A 243 -23.79 3.60 -5.90
N THR A 244 -23.05 4.53 -5.29
CA THR A 244 -21.61 4.44 -5.05
C THR A 244 -21.31 4.81 -3.59
N ALA A 245 -20.60 3.93 -2.88
CA ALA A 245 -20.00 4.24 -1.59
C ALA A 245 -18.79 5.17 -1.80
N LEU A 246 -18.90 6.43 -1.34
CA LEU A 246 -17.91 7.47 -1.63
C LEU A 246 -16.61 7.22 -0.86
N LEU A 247 -16.73 6.79 0.40
CA LEU A 247 -15.64 6.29 1.23
C LEU A 247 -16.17 5.15 2.09
N LEU A 248 -15.46 4.01 2.05
CA LEU A 248 -15.84 2.74 2.65
C LEU A 248 -14.65 2.10 3.36
N ALA A 249 -14.88 1.45 4.49
CA ALA A 249 -13.98 0.45 5.05
C ALA A 249 -14.76 -0.76 5.54
N ALA A 250 -14.14 -1.93 5.60
CA ALA A 250 -14.75 -3.14 6.17
C ALA A 250 -13.82 -3.82 7.17
N ALA A 251 -14.42 -4.52 8.14
CA ALA A 251 -13.73 -5.28 9.18
C ALA A 251 -14.70 -6.29 9.84
N PRO A 252 -14.22 -7.20 10.72
CA PRO A 252 -15.10 -7.98 11.58
C PRO A 252 -16.00 -7.08 12.44
N ARG A 253 -17.24 -7.51 12.67
CA ARG A 253 -18.24 -6.78 13.47
C ARG A 253 -17.75 -6.44 14.88
N GLU A 254 -16.98 -7.34 15.47
CA GLU A 254 -16.41 -7.13 16.81
C GLU A 254 -15.36 -6.01 16.80
N ASP A 255 -14.61 -5.83 15.72
CA ASP A 255 -13.63 -4.76 15.57
C ASP A 255 -14.29 -3.40 15.32
N VAL A 256 -15.28 -3.35 14.41
CA VAL A 256 -16.05 -2.12 14.08
C VAL A 256 -16.75 -1.52 15.29
N PHE A 257 -17.29 -2.36 16.19
CA PHE A 257 -17.99 -1.93 17.40
C PHE A 257 -17.20 -2.19 18.69
N THR A 258 -15.88 -2.37 18.63
CA THR A 258 -15.02 -2.41 19.83
C THR A 258 -14.95 -1.01 20.44
N VAL A 259 -15.35 -0.90 21.70
CA VAL A 259 -15.30 0.38 22.42
C VAL A 259 -13.85 0.81 22.64
N THR A 260 -13.49 1.97 22.10
CA THR A 260 -12.17 2.59 22.20
C THR A 260 -12.15 3.75 23.19
N ALA A 261 -10.98 4.02 23.77
CA ALA A 261 -10.74 5.29 24.45
C ALA A 261 -10.56 6.42 23.42
N GLU A 262 -10.74 7.67 23.84
CA GLU A 262 -10.48 8.84 22.99
C GLU A 262 -9.07 8.80 22.38
N ASN A 263 -8.99 9.11 21.09
CA ASN A 263 -7.77 9.18 20.27
C ASN A 263 -6.90 7.92 20.35
N SER A 264 -7.54 6.78 20.60
CA SER A 264 -6.90 5.47 20.76
C SER A 264 -7.58 4.42 19.86
N PRO A 265 -7.52 4.61 18.52
CA PRO A 265 -8.10 3.66 17.58
C PRO A 265 -7.31 2.35 17.56
N HIS A 266 -7.91 1.30 17.02
CA HIS A 266 -7.28 -0.01 16.88
C HIS A 266 -7.30 -0.51 15.44
N LEU A 267 -6.26 -1.25 15.05
CA LEU A 267 -6.08 -1.71 13.67
C LEU A 267 -6.84 -3.02 13.43
N ALA A 268 -7.77 -2.99 12.48
CA ALA A 268 -8.43 -4.19 11.96
C ALA A 268 -8.61 -4.10 10.43
N ASN A 269 -8.20 -5.17 9.73
CA ASN A 269 -8.38 -5.33 8.28
C ASN A 269 -7.90 -4.12 7.45
N GLY A 270 -6.68 -3.64 7.72
CA GLY A 270 -6.05 -2.51 7.03
C GLY A 270 -6.55 -1.12 7.42
N THR A 271 -7.45 -1.03 8.40
CA THR A 271 -8.14 0.20 8.80
C THR A 271 -8.00 0.43 10.30
N TYR A 272 -7.81 1.68 10.73
CA TYR A 272 -7.86 2.05 12.15
C TYR A 272 -9.29 2.44 12.51
N TRP A 273 -9.92 1.69 13.41
CA TRP A 273 -11.31 1.86 13.84
C TRP A 273 -11.38 2.49 15.23
N TYR A 274 -12.41 3.29 15.45
CA TYR A 274 -12.78 3.81 16.76
C TYR A 274 -14.30 3.85 16.94
N TYR A 275 -14.73 3.48 18.13
CA TYR A 275 -16.11 3.58 18.59
C TYR A 275 -16.11 4.03 20.04
N THR A 276 -16.46 5.30 20.26
CA THR A 276 -16.41 5.95 21.56
C THR A 276 -17.83 6.44 21.91
N PRO A 277 -18.74 5.54 22.35
CA PRO A 277 -20.16 5.88 22.56
C PRO A 277 -20.47 6.66 23.84
N PHE A 278 -19.55 6.72 24.80
CA PHE A 278 -19.76 7.36 26.10
C PHE A 278 -18.50 8.10 26.55
N MET A 279 -18.45 9.41 26.35
CA MET A 279 -17.42 10.34 26.87
C MET A 279 -18.04 11.70 27.18
N ASP A 280 -17.51 12.43 28.15
CA ASP A 280 -17.90 13.83 28.39
C ASP A 280 -17.33 14.73 27.28
N GLY A 281 -18.18 15.36 26.47
CA GLY A 281 -17.79 16.34 25.44
C GLY A 281 -17.78 15.80 24.01
N ASP A 282 -17.19 16.57 23.09
CA ASP A 282 -17.36 16.45 21.64
C ASP A 282 -16.56 15.28 21.00
N ALA A 283 -16.03 14.34 21.78
CA ALA A 283 -15.26 13.20 21.29
C ALA A 283 -16.13 11.96 20.97
N GLN A 284 -17.40 11.96 21.36
CA GLN A 284 -18.31 10.84 21.12
C GLN A 284 -18.50 10.61 19.60
N SER A 285 -18.09 9.43 19.11
CA SER A 285 -18.04 9.16 17.67
C SER A 285 -17.86 7.67 17.32
N LEU A 286 -18.27 7.32 16.09
CA LEU A 286 -17.93 6.08 15.38
C LEU A 286 -17.24 6.46 14.08
N GLY A 287 -16.12 5.83 13.74
CA GLY A 287 -15.43 6.14 12.50
C GLY A 287 -14.18 5.31 12.24
N PHE A 288 -13.46 5.72 11.20
CA PHE A 288 -12.21 5.09 10.79
C PHE A 288 -11.24 6.03 10.08
N SER A 289 -9.97 5.62 10.07
CA SER A 289 -8.83 6.29 9.43
C SER A 289 -7.88 5.27 8.77
N PRO A 290 -7.03 5.69 7.82
CA PRO A 290 -6.01 4.82 7.21
C PRO A 290 -4.77 4.64 8.11
N ASP A 291 -4.65 5.42 9.18
CA ASP A 291 -3.56 5.37 10.16
C ASP A 291 -4.08 5.62 11.59
N GLY A 292 -3.22 5.37 12.58
CA GLY A 292 -3.56 5.47 14.00
C GLY A 292 -3.53 6.88 14.60
N VAL A 293 -3.28 7.93 13.79
CA VAL A 293 -3.28 9.33 14.24
C VAL A 293 -4.65 9.93 13.96
N ILE A 294 -5.46 10.08 15.00
CA ILE A 294 -6.80 10.68 14.92
C ILE A 294 -6.97 11.75 16.01
N ASN A 295 -7.93 12.64 15.79
CA ASN A 295 -8.39 13.60 16.79
C ASN A 295 -9.92 13.66 16.78
N GLN A 296 -10.57 12.89 17.66
CA GLN A 296 -12.02 12.80 17.79
C GLN A 296 -12.70 14.11 18.24
N SER A 297 -11.95 15.16 18.61
CA SER A 297 -12.50 16.48 18.96
C SER A 297 -12.32 17.49 17.81
N SER A 298 -13.31 17.74 16.93
CA SER A 298 -14.68 17.19 16.86
C SER A 298 -14.86 16.35 15.58
N CYS A 299 -14.42 15.09 15.63
CA CYS A 299 -14.76 14.00 14.72
C CYS A 299 -14.44 14.19 13.21
N ASP A 300 -13.23 14.12 12.67
CA ASP A 300 -11.89 13.73 13.14
C ASP A 300 -10.95 14.85 12.66
N PHE A 301 -10.39 15.66 13.56
CA PHE A 301 -9.81 16.97 13.24
C PHE A 301 -8.27 17.00 13.31
N GLU A 302 -7.63 16.63 12.22
CA GLU A 302 -6.37 17.26 11.81
C GLU A 302 -6.37 17.39 10.28
N GLN A 303 -6.09 18.60 9.79
CA GLN A 303 -6.05 18.94 8.36
C GLN A 303 -4.79 19.76 8.08
N GLU A 304 -3.63 19.13 8.25
CA GLU A 304 -2.42 19.68 7.65
C GLU A 304 -2.62 19.79 6.13
N VAL A 305 -2.38 20.97 5.58
CA VAL A 305 -2.76 21.28 4.18
C VAL A 305 -1.93 20.42 3.24
N GLY A 306 -2.59 19.46 2.61
CA GLY A 306 -1.96 18.47 1.72
C GLY A 306 -1.68 17.11 2.36
N ASP A 307 -2.22 16.83 3.56
CA ASP A 307 -2.25 15.48 4.13
C ASP A 307 -2.88 14.46 3.14
N PRO A 308 -2.13 13.46 2.64
CA PRO A 308 -2.62 12.49 1.68
C PRO A 308 -3.60 11.48 2.29
N THR A 309 -3.67 11.37 3.62
CA THR A 309 -4.58 10.48 4.35
C THR A 309 -5.98 11.07 4.47
N SER A 310 -6.09 12.40 4.39
CA SER A 310 -7.31 13.16 4.64
C SER A 310 -8.55 12.69 3.84
N PRO A 311 -8.46 12.27 2.57
CA PRO A 311 -9.61 11.75 1.82
C PRO A 311 -10.17 10.41 2.33
N TYR A 312 -9.41 9.69 3.15
CA TYR A 312 -9.65 8.28 3.50
C TYR A 312 -10.18 8.09 4.93
N ARG A 313 -10.67 9.17 5.54
CA ARG A 313 -11.13 9.23 6.94
C ARG A 313 -12.63 9.51 7.02
N LEU A 314 -13.35 8.72 7.82
CA LEU A 314 -14.79 8.85 8.05
C LEU A 314 -15.06 9.00 9.54
N CYS A 315 -15.96 9.91 9.92
CA CYS A 315 -16.37 10.08 11.30
C CYS A 315 -17.84 10.51 11.40
N TRP A 316 -18.59 9.81 12.25
CA TRP A 316 -19.95 10.15 12.62
C TRP A 316 -19.98 10.50 14.11
N HIS A 317 -20.49 11.67 14.44
CA HIS A 317 -20.74 12.01 15.83
C HIS A 317 -21.85 11.14 16.40
N ILE A 318 -21.69 10.89 17.70
CA ILE A 318 -22.65 10.24 18.57
C ILE A 318 -22.93 11.23 19.70
N SER A 319 -24.15 11.26 20.22
CA SER A 319 -24.50 12.10 21.37
C SER A 319 -25.38 11.36 22.38
N GLY A 320 -25.14 11.59 23.68
CA GLY A 320 -26.01 11.16 24.78
C GLY A 320 -25.38 10.20 25.80
N ASP A 321 -25.84 10.30 27.05
CA ASP A 321 -25.21 9.64 28.22
C ASP A 321 -25.84 8.28 28.61
N VAL A 322 -26.94 7.88 27.96
CA VAL A 322 -27.77 6.73 28.38
C VAL A 322 -28.13 5.82 27.20
N GLU A 323 -28.66 6.40 26.14
CA GLU A 323 -28.97 5.75 24.87
C GLU A 323 -28.37 6.65 23.79
N PRO A 324 -27.10 6.40 23.39
CA PRO A 324 -26.43 7.27 22.44
C PRO A 324 -27.12 7.20 21.07
N THR A 325 -27.47 8.35 20.52
CA THR A 325 -27.97 8.49 19.15
C THR A 325 -26.84 8.87 18.23
N PHE A 326 -27.01 8.60 16.93
CA PHE A 326 -26.23 9.34 15.95
C PHE A 326 -26.60 10.82 16.03
N ASP A 327 -25.63 11.70 15.78
CA ASP A 327 -25.79 13.15 15.84
C ASP A 327 -25.60 13.69 14.40
N ASP A 328 -24.44 14.28 14.08
CA ASP A 328 -24.04 14.66 12.71
C ASP A 328 -23.05 13.67 12.04
N GLY A 329 -23.01 13.65 10.71
CA GLY A 329 -22.07 12.84 9.92
C GLY A 329 -20.75 13.57 9.62
N TYR A 330 -20.13 14.18 10.64
CA TYR A 330 -19.12 15.24 10.55
C TYR A 330 -18.03 15.08 9.48
N ARG A 331 -17.53 13.86 9.22
CA ARG A 331 -16.46 13.62 8.22
C ARG A 331 -16.77 12.50 7.24
N LEU A 332 -16.62 12.82 5.95
CA LEU A 332 -16.59 11.87 4.83
C LEU A 332 -15.46 12.25 3.86
N GLY A 333 -14.22 11.92 4.21
CA GLY A 333 -13.02 12.25 3.45
C GLY A 333 -12.45 13.65 3.75
N ILE A 334 -12.04 14.37 2.69
CA ILE A 334 -11.44 15.71 2.80
C ILE A 334 -12.47 16.80 3.09
N GLU A 335 -12.12 17.63 4.06
CA GLU A 335 -12.72 18.92 4.45
C GLU A 335 -14.20 18.92 4.87
N TYR A 336 -14.43 19.61 5.99
CA TYR A 336 -15.39 20.72 6.21
C TYR A 336 -16.47 20.95 5.13
N ASN A 337 -17.18 19.90 4.74
CA ASN A 337 -18.17 19.95 3.68
C ASN A 337 -19.47 20.53 4.27
N PRO A 338 -19.92 21.73 3.87
CA PRO A 338 -21.19 22.27 4.38
C PRO A 338 -22.38 21.38 3.99
N ASP A 339 -22.23 20.49 3.01
CA ASP A 339 -23.26 19.54 2.61
C ASP A 339 -23.32 18.25 3.45
N VAL A 340 -22.34 17.98 4.32
CA VAL A 340 -22.48 16.97 5.39
C VAL A 340 -23.69 17.30 6.27
N TYR A 341 -23.86 18.60 6.57
CA TYR A 341 -24.96 19.15 7.35
C TYR A 341 -26.21 19.51 6.52
N SER A 342 -26.19 19.30 5.19
CA SER A 342 -27.34 19.61 4.31
C SER A 342 -28.26 18.41 4.05
N GLY A 343 -27.96 17.26 4.66
CA GLY A 343 -28.70 16.02 4.50
C GLY A 343 -28.45 15.32 3.16
N GLY A 344 -27.41 15.73 2.42
CA GLY A 344 -27.04 15.18 1.12
C GLY A 344 -26.41 13.78 1.16
N TYR A 345 -26.09 13.26 2.36
CA TYR A 345 -25.38 12.01 2.56
C TYR A 345 -26.10 11.04 3.52
N LEU A 346 -25.80 9.75 3.37
CA LEU A 346 -26.33 8.64 4.17
C LEU A 346 -25.19 7.92 4.88
N ARG A 347 -25.43 7.53 6.13
CA ARG A 347 -24.64 6.57 6.90
C ARG A 347 -25.16 5.18 6.53
N ASP A 348 -24.31 4.36 5.93
CA ASP A 348 -24.69 3.00 5.53
C ASP A 348 -23.77 1.98 6.22
N ILE A 349 -24.38 0.88 6.65
CA ILE A 349 -23.65 -0.32 7.04
C ILE A 349 -24.24 -1.49 6.27
N TYR A 350 -23.37 -2.21 5.55
CA TYR A 350 -23.67 -3.48 4.92
C TYR A 350 -23.00 -4.60 5.70
N GLN A 351 -23.58 -5.80 5.67
CA GLN A 351 -23.11 -6.97 6.39
C GLN A 351 -22.91 -8.18 5.48
N HIS A 352 -21.99 -9.06 5.86
CA HIS A 352 -21.64 -10.31 5.17
C HIS A 352 -21.29 -11.41 6.19
N ASN A 353 -21.58 -12.67 5.85
CA ASN A 353 -21.26 -13.87 6.64
C ASN A 353 -20.02 -14.60 6.13
#